data_AF-X0Z4P0-F1
#
_entry.id   AF-X0Z4P0-F1
#
_cell.length_a   1.000
_cell.length_b   1.000
_cell.length_c   1.000
_cell.angle_alpha   90.00
_cell.angle_beta   90.00
_cell.angle_gamma   90.00
#
_symmetry.space_group_name_H-M   'P 1'
#
loop_
_entity.id
_entity.type
_entity.pdbx_description
1 polymer ?
#
loop_
_entity_poly.entity_id
_entity_poly.type
_entity_poly.pdbx_seq_one_letter_code
_entity_poly.pdbx_strand_id
1 'polypeptide(L)'
;MMNTGTDKIKSKNNLLTTIFYKSNDGDVYYALEGSVYNTGSIFQWLKEDIGLISSYDEIEKIAEDLDYQDSLFMVPALTGLGAPFWDPYARGMIIGLSRSTSKGDIVRAAIESIAYRTCDVIIAMEKDSGIKLSQMKIDGGVSQNDLFCQILADLTEIKIIKFGLKEITALGAMYGAALGIGLWENPDQIKEERKFEEFNPKIDKSLKEKLYNNWCRAVSRSKGWIVE
;
A
#
# COMPACT_ATOMS: atom_id res chain seq x y z
N MET A 1 -6.99 4.49 1.54
CA MET A 1 -8.35 4.76 2.08
C MET A 1 -9.39 4.21 1.12
N MET A 2 -10.57 3.86 1.61
CA MET A 2 -11.74 3.47 0.81
C MET A 2 -12.90 4.41 1.13
N ASN A 3 -13.36 5.19 0.16
CA ASN A 3 -14.55 6.03 0.30
C ASN A 3 -15.79 5.15 0.43
N THR A 4 -16.58 5.35 1.49
CA THR A 4 -17.82 4.60 1.76
C THR A 4 -19.07 5.44 1.51
N GLY A 5 -18.95 6.58 0.82
CA GLY A 5 -20.06 7.49 0.58
C GLY A 5 -20.51 8.16 1.87
N THR A 6 -21.81 8.36 2.03
CA THR A 6 -22.42 8.90 3.25
C THR A 6 -22.60 7.84 4.35
N ASP A 7 -22.28 6.57 4.06
CA ASP A 7 -22.40 5.47 5.02
C ASP A 7 -21.19 5.45 5.97
N LYS A 8 -21.47 5.64 7.26
CA LYS A 8 -20.47 5.49 8.33
C LYS A 8 -20.28 4.03 8.69
N ILE A 9 -19.39 3.34 7.96
CA ILE A 9 -19.08 1.92 8.22
C ILE A 9 -18.16 1.79 9.43
N LYS A 10 -18.66 1.21 10.54
CA LYS A 10 -17.83 0.84 11.69
C LYS A 10 -17.07 -0.45 11.40
N SER A 11 -15.74 -0.36 11.36
CA SER A 11 -14.89 -1.53 11.10
C SER A 11 -15.07 -2.65 12.13
N LYS A 12 -15.11 -3.88 11.62
CA LYS A 12 -15.01 -5.14 12.39
C LYS A 12 -13.72 -5.90 12.08
N ASN A 13 -12.93 -5.44 11.12
CA ASN A 13 -11.65 -6.02 10.69
C ASN A 13 -10.45 -5.12 11.02
N ASN A 14 -10.52 -4.39 12.14
CA ASN A 14 -9.44 -3.57 12.69
C ASN A 14 -8.94 -2.45 11.76
N LEU A 15 -9.86 -1.75 11.12
CA LEU A 15 -9.63 -0.52 10.38
C LEU A 15 -10.17 0.69 11.14
N LEU A 16 -9.76 1.87 10.71
CA LEU A 16 -10.28 3.13 11.21
C LEU A 16 -11.49 3.55 10.38
N THR A 17 -12.56 3.99 11.05
CA THR A 17 -13.67 4.70 10.42
C THR A 17 -13.40 6.19 10.58
N THR A 18 -13.26 6.91 9.48
CA THR A 18 -12.92 8.34 9.49
C THR A 18 -13.85 9.17 8.60
N ILE A 19 -13.82 10.49 8.78
CA ILE A 19 -14.47 11.43 7.88
C ILE A 19 -13.55 11.59 6.67
N PHE A 20 -14.09 11.38 5.47
CA PHE A 20 -13.37 11.58 4.21
C PHE A 20 -13.36 13.07 3.82
N TYR A 21 -14.54 13.68 3.71
CA TYR A 21 -14.72 15.12 3.59
C TYR A 21 -16.17 15.50 3.93
N LYS A 22 -16.44 16.80 4.08
CA LYS A 22 -17.79 17.35 4.18
C LYS A 22 -18.06 18.23 2.96
N SER A 23 -19.16 17.99 2.25
CA SER A 23 -19.56 18.82 1.10
C SER A 23 -20.10 20.18 1.56
N ASN A 24 -20.17 21.14 0.64
CA ASN A 24 -20.76 22.45 0.91
C ASN A 24 -22.25 22.36 1.25
N ASP A 25 -22.95 21.37 0.69
CA ASP A 25 -24.38 21.12 0.94
C ASP A 25 -24.65 20.53 2.34
N GLY A 26 -23.58 20.19 3.08
CA GLY A 26 -23.65 19.73 4.46
C GLY A 26 -23.48 18.24 4.66
N ASP A 27 -23.49 17.45 3.57
CA ASP A 27 -23.31 16.00 3.62
C ASP A 27 -21.90 15.62 4.06
N VAL A 28 -21.81 14.61 4.91
CA VAL A 28 -20.54 14.08 5.41
C VAL A 28 -20.26 12.76 4.69
N TYR A 29 -19.13 12.71 4.01
CA TYR A 29 -18.61 11.50 3.38
C TYR A 29 -17.62 10.83 4.33
N TYR A 30 -17.66 9.50 4.40
CA TYR A 30 -16.83 8.69 5.28
C TYR A 30 -15.85 7.83 4.48
N ALA A 31 -14.83 7.34 5.19
CA ALA A 31 -13.90 6.37 4.65
C ALA A 31 -13.52 5.30 5.67
N LEU A 32 -13.19 4.12 5.17
CA LEU A 32 -12.36 3.16 5.87
C LEU A 32 -10.89 3.47 5.60
N GLU A 33 -10.08 3.44 6.64
CA GLU A 33 -8.65 3.70 6.57
C GLU A 33 -7.86 2.58 7.25
N GLY A 34 -6.80 2.13 6.58
CA GLY A 34 -5.80 1.25 7.17
C GLY A 34 -4.43 1.89 7.04
N SER A 35 -3.72 2.02 8.15
CA SER A 35 -2.40 2.61 8.21
C SER A 35 -1.34 1.51 8.10
N VAL A 36 -0.57 1.50 7.02
CA VAL A 36 0.60 0.65 6.84
C VAL A 36 1.83 1.45 7.23
N TYR A 37 2.52 1.00 8.29
CA TYR A 37 3.78 1.61 8.71
C TYR A 37 4.94 1.13 7.85
N ASN A 38 6.02 1.92 7.87
CA ASN A 38 7.30 1.61 7.24
C ASN A 38 7.24 1.26 5.74
N THR A 39 6.46 2.00 4.95
CA THR A 39 6.44 1.88 3.48
C THR A 39 7.68 2.53 2.88
N GLY A 40 7.69 3.85 2.67
CA GLY A 40 8.89 4.55 2.16
C GLY A 40 10.11 4.43 3.08
N SER A 41 9.88 4.35 4.39
CA SER A 41 10.99 4.27 5.36
C SER A 41 11.72 2.94 5.33
N ILE A 42 11.19 1.86 4.73
CA ILE A 42 11.96 0.60 4.58
C ILE A 42 13.14 0.80 3.64
N PHE A 43 12.94 1.56 2.56
CA PHE A 43 14.01 1.87 1.62
C PHE A 43 14.99 2.86 2.20
N GLN A 44 14.51 3.82 3.01
CA GLN A 44 15.39 4.69 3.76
C GLN A 44 16.28 3.88 4.71
N TRP A 45 15.70 2.95 5.46
CA TRP A 45 16.44 2.05 6.36
C TRP A 45 17.46 1.17 5.61
N LEU A 46 17.06 0.59 4.46
CA LEU A 46 17.96 -0.19 3.62
C LEU A 46 19.13 0.63 3.08
N LYS A 47 18.94 1.94 2.85
CA LYS A 47 19.96 2.85 2.34
C LYS A 47 20.86 3.41 3.44
N GLU A 48 20.26 4.02 4.46
CA GLU A 48 20.94 4.85 5.45
C GLU A 48 21.48 4.04 6.62
N ASP A 49 20.74 3.03 7.08
CA ASP A 49 21.10 2.26 8.29
C ASP A 49 21.79 0.93 7.96
N ILE A 50 21.29 0.22 6.95
CA ILE A 50 21.85 -1.08 6.52
C ILE A 50 22.93 -0.92 5.45
N GLY A 51 22.87 0.14 4.64
CA GLY A 51 23.81 0.35 3.54
C GLY A 51 23.69 -0.70 2.42
N LEU A 52 22.53 -1.36 2.30
CA LEU A 52 22.28 -2.36 1.26
C LEU A 52 22.17 -1.70 -0.11
N ILE A 53 21.55 -0.52 -0.19
CA ILE A 53 21.41 0.27 -1.43
C ILE A 53 22.11 1.62 -1.31
N SER A 54 22.60 2.14 -2.44
CA SER A 54 23.33 3.43 -2.47
C SER A 54 22.42 4.63 -2.78
N SER A 55 21.36 4.40 -3.54
CA SER A 55 20.37 5.42 -3.92
C SER A 55 18.98 4.80 -4.08
N TYR A 56 17.94 5.63 -4.13
CA TYR A 56 16.59 5.13 -4.41
C TYR A 56 16.42 4.73 -5.89
N ASP A 57 17.19 5.35 -6.80
CA ASP A 57 17.10 5.11 -8.25
C ASP A 57 17.62 3.72 -8.69
N GLU A 58 18.37 3.02 -7.83
CA GLU A 58 18.83 1.66 -8.12
C GLU A 58 17.83 0.57 -7.69
N ILE A 59 16.83 0.90 -6.85
CA ILE A 59 15.89 -0.08 -6.28
C ILE A 59 15.20 -0.90 -7.37
N GLU A 60 14.66 -0.21 -8.38
CA GLU A 60 13.96 -0.87 -9.49
C GLU A 60 14.91 -1.71 -10.33
N LYS A 61 16.03 -1.13 -10.75
CA LYS A 61 17.04 -1.78 -11.60
C LYS A 61 17.60 -3.08 -11.00
N ILE A 62 17.72 -3.13 -9.67
CA ILE A 62 18.25 -4.29 -8.96
C ILE A 62 17.21 -5.42 -8.83
N ALA A 63 15.92 -5.08 -8.93
CA ALA A 63 14.82 -5.98 -8.63
C ALA A 63 13.92 -6.32 -9.82
N GLU A 64 14.01 -5.59 -10.94
CA GLU A 64 13.09 -5.67 -12.08
C GLU A 64 13.08 -7.04 -12.78
N ASP A 65 14.26 -7.64 -12.95
CA ASP A 65 14.43 -8.92 -13.64
C ASP A 65 14.21 -10.14 -12.74
N LEU A 66 13.83 -9.95 -11.48
CA LEU A 66 13.61 -11.04 -10.53
C LEU A 66 12.18 -11.58 -10.62
N ASP A 67 12.05 -12.90 -10.62
CA ASP A 67 10.78 -13.60 -10.47
C ASP A 67 10.26 -13.54 -9.03
N TYR A 68 8.95 -13.72 -8.87
CA TYR A 68 8.36 -13.90 -7.54
C TYR A 68 8.94 -15.12 -6.83
N GLN A 69 9.32 -14.94 -5.57
CA GLN A 69 9.81 -16.02 -4.71
C GLN A 69 8.78 -16.35 -3.63
N ASP A 70 8.51 -17.63 -3.43
CA ASP A 70 7.58 -18.11 -2.40
C ASP A 70 8.26 -18.51 -1.10
N SER A 71 9.57 -18.27 -0.98
CA SER A 71 10.40 -18.69 0.15
C SER A 71 10.97 -17.53 0.96
N LEU A 72 11.31 -16.41 0.32
CA LEU A 72 11.89 -15.22 0.96
C LEU A 72 10.83 -14.14 1.18
N PHE A 73 10.69 -13.68 2.42
CA PHE A 73 9.78 -12.58 2.77
C PHE A 73 10.45 -11.60 3.70
N MET A 74 10.18 -10.31 3.49
CA MET A 74 10.50 -9.25 4.43
C MET A 74 9.20 -8.74 5.07
N VAL A 75 9.08 -8.82 6.39
CA VAL A 75 8.02 -8.16 7.14
C VAL A 75 8.56 -6.82 7.65
N PRO A 76 8.05 -5.67 7.18
CA PRO A 76 8.67 -4.36 7.41
C PRO A 76 8.22 -3.75 8.75
N ALA A 77 8.12 -4.55 9.82
CA ALA A 77 7.62 -4.10 11.12
C ALA A 77 8.70 -3.39 11.96
N LEU A 78 9.47 -2.47 11.37
CA LEU A 78 10.58 -1.80 12.06
C LEU A 78 10.11 -1.05 13.31
N THR A 79 8.90 -0.51 13.28
CA THR A 79 8.25 0.17 14.41
C THR A 79 6.93 -0.51 14.81
N GLY A 80 6.84 -1.84 14.65
CA GLY A 80 5.60 -2.59 14.84
C GLY A 80 4.72 -2.65 13.59
N LEU A 81 3.57 -3.31 13.71
CA LEU A 81 2.59 -3.48 12.64
C LEU A 81 1.35 -2.61 12.89
N GLY A 82 1.01 -1.76 11.92
CA GLY A 82 -0.28 -1.07 11.85
C GLY A 82 -1.44 -1.99 11.42
N ALA A 83 -2.45 -1.42 10.77
CA ALA A 83 -3.65 -2.13 10.34
C ALA A 83 -3.34 -3.32 9.40
N PRO A 84 -4.10 -4.44 9.45
CA PRO A 84 -5.17 -4.74 10.40
C PRO A 84 -4.67 -5.41 11.69
N PHE A 85 -3.36 -5.46 11.91
CA PHE A 85 -2.76 -6.27 12.98
C PHE A 85 -2.62 -5.53 14.31
N TRP A 86 -2.26 -4.24 14.28
CA TRP A 86 -2.07 -3.39 15.46
C TRP A 86 -1.22 -4.04 16.55
N ASP A 87 -0.03 -4.50 16.15
CA ASP A 87 0.92 -5.14 17.04
C ASP A 87 2.17 -4.25 17.21
N PRO A 88 2.26 -3.46 18.30
CA PRO A 88 3.41 -2.61 18.57
C PRO A 88 4.67 -3.40 18.95
N TYR A 89 4.52 -4.69 19.29
CA TYR A 89 5.61 -5.58 19.70
C TYR A 89 6.19 -6.39 18.53
N ALA A 90 5.52 -6.36 17.37
CA ALA A 90 6.07 -6.93 16.15
C ALA A 90 7.39 -6.26 15.75
N ARG A 91 8.31 -7.00 15.14
CA ARG A 91 9.59 -6.44 14.65
C ARG A 91 9.92 -6.83 13.23
N GLY A 92 10.72 -5.99 12.58
CA GLY A 92 11.23 -6.20 11.24
C GLY A 92 11.90 -7.58 11.15
N MET A 93 11.53 -8.35 10.13
CA MET A 93 11.99 -9.72 9.97
C MET A 93 12.22 -10.02 8.49
N ILE A 94 13.36 -10.63 8.18
CA ILE A 94 13.59 -11.26 6.87
C ILE A 94 13.66 -12.76 7.13
N ILE A 95 12.80 -13.54 6.48
CA ILE A 95 12.70 -14.98 6.66
C ILE A 95 12.82 -15.69 5.32
N GLY A 96 13.50 -16.84 5.30
CA GLY A 96 13.71 -17.63 4.08
C GLY A 96 15.05 -17.42 3.39
N LEU A 97 16.02 -16.80 4.06
CA LEU A 97 17.37 -16.66 3.54
C LEU A 97 17.99 -18.04 3.21
N SER A 98 18.64 -18.11 2.06
CA SER A 98 19.42 -19.26 1.61
C SER A 98 20.82 -18.81 1.19
N ARG A 99 21.73 -19.76 0.92
CA ARG A 99 23.10 -19.42 0.46
C ARG A 99 23.14 -18.67 -0.87
N SER A 100 22.08 -18.75 -1.68
CA SER A 100 21.97 -18.06 -2.95
C SER A 100 21.22 -16.72 -2.86
N THR A 101 20.71 -16.34 -1.69
CA THR A 101 20.03 -15.06 -1.52
C THR A 101 21.00 -13.91 -1.79
N SER A 102 20.64 -13.09 -2.76
CA SER A 102 21.37 -11.92 -3.21
C SER A 102 20.83 -10.63 -2.58
N LYS A 103 21.57 -9.54 -2.77
CA LYS A 103 21.09 -8.18 -2.48
C LYS A 103 19.78 -7.89 -3.22
N GLY A 104 19.65 -8.33 -4.47
CA GLY A 104 18.45 -8.09 -5.27
C GLY A 104 17.21 -8.74 -4.68
N ASP A 105 17.34 -9.96 -4.17
CA ASP A 105 16.22 -10.68 -3.56
C ASP A 105 15.70 -9.96 -2.31
N ILE A 106 16.59 -9.37 -1.50
CA ILE A 106 16.19 -8.62 -0.30
C ILE A 106 15.50 -7.30 -0.69
N VAL A 107 16.02 -6.59 -1.71
CA VAL A 107 15.39 -5.35 -2.22
C VAL A 107 14.01 -5.67 -2.81
N ARG A 108 13.90 -6.76 -3.59
CA ARG A 108 12.64 -7.25 -4.14
C ARG A 108 11.64 -7.59 -3.03
N ALA A 109 12.07 -8.34 -2.01
CA ALA A 109 11.24 -8.66 -0.85
C ALA A 109 10.76 -7.40 -0.09
N ALA A 110 11.56 -6.33 -0.06
CA ALA A 110 11.13 -5.05 0.52
C ALA A 110 10.01 -4.39 -0.29
N ILE A 111 10.12 -4.37 -1.63
CA ILE A 111 9.05 -3.87 -2.52
C ILE A 111 7.76 -4.69 -2.33
N GLU A 112 7.88 -6.02 -2.42
CA GLU A 112 6.76 -6.93 -2.28
C GLU A 112 6.10 -6.80 -0.91
N SER A 113 6.87 -6.53 0.15
CA SER A 113 6.33 -6.36 1.49
C SER A 113 5.30 -5.23 1.59
N ILE A 114 5.52 -4.13 0.87
CA ILE A 114 4.59 -3.00 0.86
C ILE A 114 3.30 -3.39 0.14
N ALA A 115 3.41 -4.13 -0.96
CA ALA A 115 2.26 -4.64 -1.69
C ALA A 115 1.47 -5.65 -0.84
N TYR A 116 2.12 -6.61 -0.20
CA TYR A 116 1.44 -7.57 0.70
C TYR A 116 0.75 -6.87 1.88
N ARG A 117 1.40 -5.90 2.52
CA ARG A 117 0.76 -5.11 3.59
C ARG A 117 -0.45 -4.33 3.08
N THR A 118 -0.40 -3.85 1.85
CA THR A 118 -1.54 -3.21 1.19
C THR A 118 -2.66 -4.22 0.92
N CYS A 119 -2.34 -5.45 0.48
CA CYS A 119 -3.31 -6.54 0.35
C CYS A 119 -4.02 -6.85 1.68
N ASP A 120 -3.28 -6.92 2.79
CA ASP A 120 -3.87 -7.17 4.11
C ASP A 120 -4.94 -6.13 4.47
N VAL A 121 -4.67 -4.85 4.17
CA VAL A 121 -5.59 -3.74 4.42
C VAL A 121 -6.79 -3.79 3.47
N ILE A 122 -6.57 -4.05 2.18
CA ILE A 122 -7.65 -4.17 1.18
C ILE A 122 -8.62 -5.29 1.58
N ILE A 123 -8.09 -6.47 1.93
CA ILE A 123 -8.91 -7.61 2.34
C ILE A 123 -9.76 -7.25 3.57
N ALA A 124 -9.20 -6.51 4.53
CA ALA A 124 -9.97 -6.01 5.67
C ALA A 124 -11.05 -5.00 5.24
N MET A 125 -10.73 -4.10 4.30
CA MET A 125 -11.68 -3.09 3.80
C MET A 125 -12.85 -3.74 3.08
N GLU A 126 -12.61 -4.70 2.20
CA GLU A 126 -13.66 -5.40 1.46
C GLU A 126 -14.56 -6.22 2.41
N LYS A 127 -14.00 -6.82 3.47
CA LYS A 127 -14.78 -7.54 4.48
C LYS A 127 -15.67 -6.60 5.31
N ASP A 128 -15.21 -5.39 5.60
CA ASP A 128 -15.98 -4.40 6.37
C ASP A 128 -17.06 -3.71 5.54
N SER A 129 -16.74 -3.36 4.28
CA SER A 129 -17.65 -2.61 3.42
C SER A 129 -18.61 -3.48 2.61
N GLY A 130 -18.24 -4.75 2.36
CA GLY A 130 -18.93 -5.59 1.38
C GLY A 130 -18.71 -5.15 -0.07
N ILE A 131 -17.86 -4.14 -0.31
CA ILE A 131 -17.54 -3.61 -1.63
C ILE A 131 -16.28 -4.31 -2.13
N LYS A 132 -16.37 -4.96 -3.29
CA LYS A 132 -15.20 -5.49 -4.00
C LYS A 132 -14.51 -4.35 -4.75
N LEU A 133 -13.24 -4.10 -4.45
CA LEU A 133 -12.45 -3.09 -5.16
C LEU A 133 -12.12 -3.57 -6.57
N SER A 134 -12.40 -2.75 -7.58
CA SER A 134 -12.07 -3.03 -8.98
C SER A 134 -10.86 -2.23 -9.48
N GLN A 135 -10.61 -1.08 -8.86
CA GLN A 135 -9.48 -0.20 -9.18
C GLN A 135 -9.00 0.54 -7.94
N MET A 136 -7.70 0.84 -7.91
CA MET A 136 -7.07 1.62 -6.86
C MET A 136 -6.23 2.73 -7.48
N LYS A 137 -6.51 3.98 -7.11
CA LYS A 137 -5.66 5.12 -7.43
C LYS A 137 -4.51 5.18 -6.42
N ILE A 138 -3.29 5.37 -6.89
CA ILE A 138 -2.09 5.44 -6.04
C ILE A 138 -1.25 6.68 -6.34
N ASP A 139 -0.54 7.13 -5.32
CA ASP A 139 0.36 8.27 -5.35
C ASP A 139 1.50 8.13 -4.33
N GLY A 140 2.35 9.16 -4.26
CA GLY A 140 3.48 9.23 -3.35
C GLY A 140 4.80 8.71 -3.93
N GLY A 141 5.86 8.73 -3.10
CA GLY A 141 7.21 8.41 -3.55
C GLY A 141 7.39 6.95 -4.01
N VAL A 142 6.77 6.00 -3.30
CA VAL A 142 6.88 4.56 -3.63
C VAL A 142 6.16 4.24 -4.95
N SER A 143 5.07 4.96 -5.27
CA SER A 143 4.34 4.74 -6.53
C SER A 143 5.12 5.20 -7.77
N GLN A 144 6.30 5.80 -7.62
CA GLN A 144 7.17 6.15 -8.75
C GLN A 144 7.96 4.94 -9.27
N ASN A 145 7.97 3.83 -8.53
CA ASN A 145 8.59 2.57 -8.92
C ASN A 145 7.55 1.73 -9.68
N ASP A 146 7.77 1.49 -10.96
CA ASP A 146 6.78 0.82 -11.82
C ASP A 146 6.67 -0.66 -11.49
N LEU A 147 7.79 -1.27 -11.10
CA LEU A 147 7.82 -2.61 -10.55
C LEU A 147 6.89 -2.75 -9.32
N PHE A 148 6.92 -1.81 -8.37
CA PHE A 148 6.01 -1.79 -7.22
C PHE A 148 4.55 -1.71 -7.69
N CYS A 149 4.24 -0.84 -8.66
CA CYS A 149 2.88 -0.68 -9.17
C CYS A 149 2.36 -1.98 -9.80
N GLN A 150 3.21 -2.67 -10.57
CA GLN A 150 2.86 -3.96 -11.16
C GLN A 150 2.70 -5.06 -10.10
N ILE A 151 3.61 -5.14 -9.12
CA ILE A 151 3.52 -6.10 -8.00
C ILE A 151 2.26 -5.87 -7.18
N LEU A 152 1.92 -4.60 -6.92
CA LEU A 152 0.70 -4.24 -6.23
C LEU A 152 -0.53 -4.70 -7.03
N ALA A 153 -0.58 -4.46 -8.35
CA ALA A 153 -1.67 -4.91 -9.20
C ALA A 153 -1.82 -6.44 -9.16
N ASP A 154 -0.70 -7.16 -9.29
CA ASP A 154 -0.64 -8.61 -9.26
C ASP A 154 -1.16 -9.18 -7.94
N LEU A 155 -0.59 -8.74 -6.81
CA LEU A 155 -0.90 -9.31 -5.49
C LEU A 155 -2.29 -8.91 -4.97
N THR A 156 -2.82 -7.77 -5.41
CA THR A 156 -4.17 -7.33 -5.03
C THR A 156 -5.26 -7.83 -5.98
N GLU A 157 -4.89 -8.26 -7.19
CA GLU A 157 -5.81 -8.56 -8.29
C GLU A 157 -6.70 -7.35 -8.65
N ILE A 158 -6.19 -6.12 -8.46
CA ILE A 158 -6.90 -4.87 -8.69
C ILE A 158 -6.14 -4.04 -9.74
N LYS A 159 -6.87 -3.35 -10.62
CA LYS A 159 -6.26 -2.38 -11.54
C LYS A 159 -5.67 -1.21 -10.77
N ILE A 160 -4.38 -0.96 -10.93
CA ILE A 160 -3.69 0.16 -10.30
C ILE A 160 -3.62 1.32 -11.28
N ILE A 161 -4.06 2.49 -10.81
CA ILE A 161 -4.06 3.74 -11.57
C ILE A 161 -3.03 4.66 -10.91
N LYS A 162 -1.83 4.73 -11.50
CA LYS A 162 -0.75 5.60 -11.04
C LYS A 162 -0.99 7.02 -11.53
N PHE A 163 -0.95 7.95 -10.59
CA PHE A 163 -1.07 9.37 -10.89
C PHE A 163 0.29 9.95 -11.29
N GLY A 164 0.35 10.71 -12.38
CA GLY A 164 1.59 11.32 -12.86
C GLY A 164 2.10 12.52 -12.03
N LEU A 165 1.29 13.05 -11.11
CA LEU A 165 1.67 14.16 -10.21
C LEU A 165 2.08 13.61 -8.84
N LYS A 166 3.24 14.03 -8.33
CA LYS A 166 3.76 13.59 -7.02
C LYS A 166 2.95 14.14 -5.83
N GLU A 167 2.40 15.34 -5.94
CA GLU A 167 1.82 16.10 -4.82
C GLU A 167 0.28 16.11 -4.85
N ILE A 168 -0.35 14.92 -4.78
CA ILE A 168 -1.83 14.84 -4.74
C ILE A 168 -2.39 15.46 -3.46
N THR A 169 -1.67 15.40 -2.33
CA THR A 169 -2.10 16.00 -1.07
C THR A 169 -2.35 17.51 -1.22
N ALA A 170 -1.40 18.24 -1.81
CA ALA A 170 -1.54 19.67 -2.06
C ALA A 170 -2.69 19.96 -3.04
N LEU A 171 -2.85 19.11 -4.05
CA LEU A 171 -3.91 19.20 -5.02
C LEU A 171 -5.31 19.01 -4.39
N GLY A 172 -5.47 18.04 -3.49
CA GLY A 172 -6.71 17.81 -2.75
C GLY A 172 -7.09 19.00 -1.86
N ALA A 173 -6.10 19.62 -1.20
CA ALA A 173 -6.32 20.85 -0.43
C ALA A 173 -6.76 22.02 -1.31
N MET A 174 -6.14 22.18 -2.49
CA MET A 174 -6.52 23.19 -3.47
C MET A 174 -7.96 22.97 -3.96
N TYR A 175 -8.35 21.73 -4.26
CA TYR A 175 -9.72 21.39 -4.63
C TYR A 175 -10.72 21.68 -3.52
N GLY A 176 -10.40 21.33 -2.28
CA GLY A 176 -11.24 21.67 -1.13
C GLY A 176 -11.44 23.18 -0.99
N ALA A 177 -10.37 23.97 -1.14
CA ALA A 177 -10.45 25.43 -1.10
C ALA A 177 -11.27 26.01 -2.26
N ALA A 178 -11.06 25.51 -3.49
CA ALA A 178 -11.77 25.95 -4.68
C ALA A 178 -13.28 25.66 -4.61
N LEU A 179 -13.66 24.48 -4.12
CA LEU A 179 -15.06 24.15 -3.82
C LEU A 179 -15.61 25.07 -2.73
N GLY A 180 -14.84 25.31 -1.66
CA GLY A 180 -15.28 26.16 -0.55
C GLY A 180 -15.56 27.63 -0.93
N ILE A 181 -14.88 28.18 -1.94
CA ILE A 181 -15.14 29.53 -2.47
C ILE A 181 -16.16 29.56 -3.62
N GLY A 182 -16.73 28.41 -3.99
CA GLY A 182 -17.70 28.29 -5.07
C GLY A 182 -17.10 28.44 -6.48
N LEU A 183 -15.79 28.23 -6.64
CA LEU A 183 -15.17 28.20 -7.98
C LEU A 183 -15.70 27.01 -8.80
N TRP A 184 -15.99 25.91 -8.12
CA TRP A 184 -16.75 24.76 -8.63
C TRP A 184 -17.91 24.47 -7.68
N GLU A 185 -19.03 24.04 -8.25
CA GLU A 185 -20.24 23.68 -7.50
C GLU A 185 -20.09 22.33 -6.80
N ASN A 186 -19.42 21.38 -7.45
CA ASN A 186 -19.22 20.02 -6.96
C ASN A 186 -17.93 19.40 -7.53
N PRO A 187 -17.45 18.28 -6.93
CA PRO A 187 -16.25 17.60 -7.41
C PRO A 187 -16.31 17.13 -8.87
N ASP A 188 -17.50 16.90 -9.45
CA ASP A 188 -17.63 16.41 -10.83
C ASP A 188 -17.25 17.47 -11.87
N GLN A 189 -17.26 18.76 -11.50
CA GLN A 189 -16.80 19.85 -12.36
C GLN A 189 -15.27 19.94 -12.48
N ILE A 190 -14.56 19.20 -11.63
CA ILE A 190 -13.09 19.11 -11.69
C ILE A 190 -12.73 18.22 -12.88
N LYS A 191 -12.56 18.84 -14.05
CA LYS A 191 -12.11 18.14 -15.27
C LYS A 191 -10.67 17.64 -15.07
N GLU A 192 -10.52 16.32 -14.97
CA GLU A 192 -9.20 15.68 -14.98
C GLU A 192 -8.77 15.37 -16.42
N GLU A 193 -8.23 16.35 -17.14
CA GLU A 193 -7.35 16.05 -18.28
C GLU A 193 -6.00 15.59 -17.74
N ARG A 194 -5.94 14.34 -17.28
CA ARG A 194 -4.75 13.80 -16.63
C ARG A 194 -4.28 12.54 -17.31
N LYS A 195 -2.96 12.46 -17.49
CA LYS A 195 -2.30 11.22 -17.90
C LYS A 195 -2.21 10.32 -16.67
N PHE A 196 -2.88 9.18 -16.77
CA PHE A 196 -2.74 8.09 -15.82
C PHE A 196 -1.97 6.98 -16.50
N GLU A 197 -1.12 6.32 -15.73
CA GLU A 197 -0.54 5.05 -16.12
C GLU A 197 -1.32 3.94 -15.41
N GLU A 198 -1.69 2.90 -16.16
CA GLU A 198 -2.48 1.79 -15.64
C GLU A 198 -1.66 0.51 -15.60
N PHE A 199 -1.73 -0.20 -14.48
CA PHE A 199 -1.12 -1.51 -14.29
C PHE A 199 -2.25 -2.51 -14.05
N ASN A 200 -2.36 -3.48 -14.95
CA ASN A 200 -3.33 -4.56 -14.84
C ASN A 200 -2.65 -5.79 -14.22
N PRO A 201 -3.38 -6.59 -13.41
CA PRO A 201 -2.85 -7.83 -12.86
C PRO A 201 -2.43 -8.80 -13.97
N LYS A 202 -1.24 -9.39 -13.84
CA LYS A 202 -0.64 -10.36 -14.78
C LYS A 202 -0.27 -11.70 -14.14
N ILE A 203 -0.33 -11.79 -12.81
CA ILE A 203 0.07 -12.99 -12.07
C ILE A 203 -0.95 -14.13 -12.21
N ASP A 204 -0.45 -15.37 -12.19
CA ASP A 204 -1.29 -16.55 -12.05
C ASP A 204 -1.93 -16.60 -10.65
N LYS A 205 -3.22 -16.96 -10.61
CA LYS A 205 -4.01 -16.97 -9.38
C LYS A 205 -3.47 -17.98 -8.35
N SER A 206 -3.03 -19.16 -8.79
CA SER A 206 -2.51 -20.20 -7.88
C SER A 206 -1.17 -19.77 -7.26
N LEU A 207 -0.32 -19.11 -8.05
CA LEU A 207 0.92 -18.53 -7.54
C LEU A 207 0.62 -17.43 -6.51
N LYS A 208 -0.28 -16.50 -6.83
CA LYS A 208 -0.67 -15.43 -5.89
C LYS A 208 -1.21 -15.98 -4.56
N GLU A 209 -2.06 -17.00 -4.60
CA GLU A 209 -2.59 -17.64 -3.39
C GLU A 209 -1.47 -18.27 -2.56
N LYS A 210 -0.51 -18.95 -3.20
CA LYS A 210 0.66 -19.54 -2.53
C LYS A 210 1.53 -18.47 -1.86
N LEU A 211 1.84 -17.40 -2.60
CA LEU A 211 2.60 -16.25 -2.12
C LEU A 211 1.92 -15.61 -0.90
N TYR A 212 0.63 -15.31 -0.99
CA TYR A 212 -0.11 -14.67 0.10
C TYR A 212 -0.24 -15.57 1.34
N ASN A 213 -0.38 -16.89 1.16
CA ASN A 213 -0.38 -17.83 2.28
C ASN A 213 0.97 -17.83 3.01
N ASN A 214 2.08 -17.81 2.28
CA ASN A 214 3.41 -17.74 2.88
C ASN A 214 3.72 -16.36 3.48
N TRP A 215 3.21 -15.28 2.89
CA TRP A 215 3.21 -13.96 3.49
C TRP A 215 2.53 -13.96 4.87
N CYS A 216 1.31 -14.50 4.97
CA CYS A 216 0.59 -14.62 6.23
C CYS A 216 1.41 -15.36 7.30
N ARG A 217 2.11 -16.43 6.89
CA ARG A 217 3.03 -17.17 7.76
C ARG A 217 4.20 -16.29 8.21
N ALA A 218 4.85 -15.57 7.30
CA ALA A 218 5.93 -14.64 7.65
C ALA A 218 5.46 -13.60 8.67
N VAL A 219 4.32 -12.94 8.43
CA VAL A 219 3.75 -11.96 9.37
C VAL A 219 3.52 -12.59 10.75
N SER A 220 2.92 -13.78 10.82
CA SER A 220 2.68 -14.45 12.12
C SER A 220 3.94 -14.67 12.94
N ARG A 221 5.10 -14.88 12.29
CA ARG A 221 6.39 -15.07 12.97
C ARG A 221 7.02 -13.76 13.43
N SER A 222 6.63 -12.63 12.85
CA SER A 222 7.11 -11.30 13.26
C SER A 222 6.41 -10.72 14.49
N LYS A 223 5.23 -11.26 14.84
CA LYS A 223 4.33 -10.72 15.88
C LYS A 223 4.81 -11.04 17.29
N GLY A 224 4.50 -10.15 18.23
CA GLY A 224 4.79 -10.34 19.66
C GLY A 224 6.27 -10.65 19.94
N TRP A 225 7.17 -10.10 19.12
CA TRP A 225 8.60 -10.43 19.19
C TRP A 225 9.27 -9.82 20.41
N ILE A 226 8.94 -8.57 20.72
CA ILE A 226 9.37 -7.94 21.96
C ILE A 226 8.50 -8.45 23.11
N VAL A 227 9.15 -8.94 24.16
CA VAL A 227 8.53 -9.33 25.42
C VAL A 227 8.75 -8.18 26.41
N GLU A 228 7.69 -7.76 27.10
CA GLU A 228 7.79 -6.90 28.28
C GLU A 228 8.21 -7.71 29.52
#